data_AF-A0A4R0XMF0-F1
#
_entry.id   AF-A0A4R0XMF0-F1
#
_cell.length_a   1.000
_cell.length_b   1.000
_cell.length_c   1.000
_cell.angle_alpha   90.00
_cell.angle_beta   90.00
_cell.angle_gamma   90.00
#
_symmetry.space_group_name_H-M   'P 1'
#
loop_
_entity.id
_entity.type
_entity.pdbx_description
1 polymer ?
#
loop_
_entity_poly.entity_id
_entity_poly.type
_entity_poly.pdbx_seq_one_letter_code
_entity_poly.pdbx_strand_id
1 'polypeptide(L)'
;MTINLDEIERLAKAAGGDKWTASDGVVWFDDGDSALQVMNPVPAFIAHDNLGTWPDAIDREDVALFAAAVNPAAILALIAEVRALREDAYRYRWLREQNSDYKSAWCVENIYNWVGEDLDAEIDKARGAA
;
A
#
# COMPACT_ATOMS: atom_id res chain seq x y z
N MET A 1 14.16 6.99 -4.02
CA MET A 1 13.83 5.55 -4.11
C MET A 1 12.44 5.43 -4.69
N THR A 2 12.26 4.68 -5.78
CA THR A 2 10.93 4.45 -6.36
C THR A 2 10.46 3.06 -5.95
N ILE A 3 9.30 2.98 -5.30
CA ILE A 3 8.70 1.72 -4.86
C ILE A 3 8.12 1.00 -6.09
N ASN A 4 8.57 -0.23 -6.34
CA ASN A 4 8.01 -1.09 -7.39
C ASN A 4 6.75 -1.80 -6.87
N LEU A 5 5.59 -1.15 -7.04
CA LEU A 5 4.31 -1.65 -6.53
C LEU A 5 3.86 -2.96 -7.19
N ASP A 6 4.17 -3.16 -8.47
CA ASP A 6 3.73 -4.34 -9.21
C ASP A 6 4.44 -5.60 -8.70
N GLU A 7 5.74 -5.49 -8.42
CA GLU A 7 6.50 -6.59 -7.85
C GLU A 7 6.06 -6.90 -6.41
N ILE A 8 5.80 -5.87 -5.60
CA ILE A 8 5.30 -6.06 -4.22
C ILE A 8 3.90 -6.69 -4.25
N GLU A 9 3.01 -6.27 -5.15
CA GLU A 9 1.68 -6.87 -5.31
C GLU A 9 1.78 -8.35 -5.70
N ARG A 10 2.68 -8.67 -6.66
CA ARG A 10 2.93 -10.05 -7.08
C ARG A 10 3.40 -10.91 -5.91
N LEU A 11 4.35 -10.39 -5.12
CA LEU A 11 4.88 -11.07 -3.94
C LEU A 11 3.81 -11.24 -2.86
N ALA A 12 3.01 -10.21 -2.57
CA ALA A 12 1.94 -10.29 -1.58
C ALA A 12 0.87 -11.33 -1.97
N LYS A 13 0.42 -11.33 -3.24
CA LYS A 13 -0.52 -12.34 -3.74
C LYS A 13 0.05 -13.76 -3.65
N ALA A 14 1.35 -13.93 -3.91
CA ALA A 14 2.00 -15.22 -3.84
C ALA A 14 2.20 -15.70 -2.39
N ALA A 15 2.47 -14.79 -1.46
CA ALA A 15 2.63 -15.10 -0.03
C ALA A 15 1.32 -15.55 0.61
N GLY A 16 0.19 -14.92 0.27
CA GLY A 16 -1.14 -15.28 0.77
C GLY A 16 -1.32 -15.04 2.28
N GLY A 17 -2.52 -15.32 2.78
CA GLY A 17 -2.89 -15.14 4.18
C GLY A 17 -3.53 -13.78 4.46
N ASP A 18 -4.81 -13.84 4.84
CA ASP A 18 -5.63 -12.66 5.13
C ASP A 18 -5.39 -12.13 6.55
N LYS A 19 -4.90 -13.00 7.43
CA LYS A 19 -4.63 -12.71 8.83
C LYS A 19 -3.37 -13.43 9.26
N TRP A 20 -2.41 -12.63 9.70
CA TRP A 20 -1.24 -13.09 10.42
C TRP A 20 -1.35 -12.57 11.85
N THR A 21 -0.94 -13.38 12.81
CA THR A 21 -0.90 -13.00 14.23
C THR A 21 0.52 -13.08 14.74
N ALA A 22 0.82 -12.41 15.85
CA ALA A 22 2.14 -12.45 16.49
C ALA A 22 2.01 -12.91 17.93
N SER A 23 2.88 -13.82 18.36
CA SER A 23 3.08 -14.17 19.77
C SER A 23 4.45 -14.77 19.99
N ASP A 24 5.06 -14.49 21.14
CA ASP A 24 6.37 -15.00 21.56
C ASP A 24 7.50 -14.69 20.56
N GLY A 25 7.41 -13.56 19.85
CA GLY A 25 8.34 -13.17 18.79
C GLY A 25 8.20 -13.95 17.49
N VAL A 26 7.09 -14.67 17.28
CA VAL A 26 6.82 -15.47 16.08
C VAL A 26 5.54 -14.98 15.39
N VAL A 27 5.54 -14.99 14.05
CA VAL A 27 4.35 -14.71 13.23
C VAL A 27 3.68 -16.02 12.84
N TRP A 28 2.37 -16.09 13.02
CA TRP A 28 1.56 -17.28 12.80
C TRP A 28 0.49 -17.02 11.74
N PHE A 29 0.24 -18.02 10.90
CA PHE A 29 -0.93 -18.14 10.05
C PHE A 29 -2.14 -18.61 10.87
N ASP A 30 -3.34 -18.43 10.32
CA ASP A 30 -4.61 -18.85 10.95
C ASP A 30 -4.73 -20.37 11.14
N ASP A 31 -3.96 -21.17 10.39
CA ASP A 31 -3.91 -22.64 10.52
C ASP A 31 -2.97 -23.13 11.63
N GLY A 32 -2.27 -22.21 12.30
CA GLY A 32 -1.31 -22.51 13.36
C GLY A 32 0.12 -22.77 12.86
N ASP A 33 0.36 -22.73 11.54
CA ASP A 33 1.72 -22.78 11.00
C ASP A 33 2.40 -21.40 11.12
N SER A 34 3.70 -21.40 11.39
CA SER A 34 4.46 -20.14 11.48
C SER A 34 4.74 -19.60 10.07
N ALA A 35 4.48 -18.31 9.86
CA ALA A 35 4.44 -17.70 8.53
C ALA A 35 5.75 -17.77 7.73
N LEU A 36 6.87 -17.91 8.45
CA LEU A 36 8.21 -17.99 7.91
C LEU A 36 9.01 -18.99 8.79
N GLN A 37 9.47 -20.11 8.22
CA GLN A 37 10.36 -21.10 8.87
C GLN A 37 11.71 -21.19 8.14
N VAL A 38 12.84 -21.15 8.87
CA VAL A 38 14.18 -21.36 8.26
C VAL A 38 14.55 -22.84 8.31
N MET A 39 14.26 -23.54 9.42
CA MET A 39 14.41 -24.99 9.56
C MET A 39 13.60 -25.47 10.76
N ASN A 40 12.84 -26.56 10.67
CA ASN A 40 12.23 -27.24 11.82
C ASN A 40 13.34 -27.64 12.84
N PRO A 41 13.35 -27.18 14.13
CA PRO A 41 12.31 -26.53 14.92
C PRO A 41 12.55 -25.03 15.26
N VAL A 42 13.19 -24.28 14.36
CA VAL A 42 13.61 -22.88 14.56
C VAL A 42 12.76 -21.93 13.69
N PRO A 43 12.00 -20.99 14.30
CA PRO A 43 11.23 -19.96 13.57
C PRO A 43 12.15 -19.08 12.68
N ALA A 44 11.69 -18.65 11.48
CA ALA A 44 12.53 -17.91 10.53
C ALA A 44 12.82 -16.46 10.90
N PHE A 45 11.93 -15.82 11.66
CA PHE A 45 12.25 -14.55 12.28
C PHE A 45 12.79 -14.86 13.66
N ILE A 46 14.10 -15.01 13.76
CA ILE A 46 14.73 -14.40 14.92
C ILE A 46 14.68 -12.91 14.58
N ALA A 47 13.63 -12.24 15.04
CA ALA A 47 13.76 -10.83 15.28
C ALA A 47 14.88 -10.72 16.31
N HIS A 48 16.10 -10.51 15.80
CA HIS A 48 17.27 -10.43 16.63
C HIS A 48 17.10 -9.16 17.42
N ASP A 49 17.01 -9.30 18.74
CA ASP A 49 17.40 -8.23 19.59
C ASP A 49 18.84 -7.85 19.23
N ASN A 50 19.01 -6.62 18.81
CA ASN A 50 20.26 -5.96 19.04
C ASN A 50 20.34 -5.85 20.57
N LEU A 51 21.04 -6.79 21.22
CA LEU A 51 21.31 -6.79 22.67
C LEU A 51 22.21 -5.60 23.11
N GLY A 52 22.07 -4.43 22.48
CA GLY A 52 22.83 -3.21 22.75
C GLY A 52 24.08 -3.01 21.89
N THR A 53 24.23 -3.69 20.75
CA THR A 53 25.42 -3.59 19.88
C THR A 53 25.32 -2.60 18.71
N TRP A 54 24.34 -1.67 18.75
CA TRP A 54 24.19 -0.43 17.95
C TRP A 54 23.09 -0.41 16.86
N PRO A 55 22.34 0.72 16.67
CA PRO A 55 22.28 1.91 17.52
C PRO A 55 21.20 1.82 18.62
N ASP A 56 20.11 1.07 18.44
CA ASP A 56 19.02 0.92 19.42
C ASP A 56 18.51 -0.52 19.49
N ALA A 57 18.25 -1.03 20.70
CA ALA A 57 17.66 -2.35 20.89
C ALA A 57 16.29 -2.41 20.20
N ILE A 58 16.10 -3.36 19.30
CA ILE A 58 14.82 -3.66 18.67
C ILE A 58 14.26 -4.86 19.40
N ASP A 59 13.10 -4.73 20.04
CA ASP A 59 12.46 -5.87 20.69
C ASP A 59 11.99 -6.87 19.63
N ARG A 60 12.25 -8.14 19.87
CA ARG A 60 11.80 -9.23 19.00
C ARG A 60 10.29 -9.23 18.82
N GLU A 61 9.57 -8.83 19.86
CA GLU A 61 8.11 -8.76 19.85
C GLU A 61 7.62 -7.63 18.94
N ASP A 62 8.28 -6.47 18.97
CA ASP A 62 7.91 -5.33 18.12
C ASP A 62 8.04 -5.68 16.63
N VAL A 63 9.07 -6.44 16.26
CA VAL A 63 9.26 -6.89 14.87
C VAL A 63 8.19 -7.90 14.47
N ALA A 64 7.84 -8.84 15.35
CA ALA A 64 6.78 -9.82 15.08
C ALA A 64 5.42 -9.14 14.93
N LEU A 65 5.09 -8.20 15.82
CA LEU A 65 3.88 -7.37 15.75
C LEU A 65 3.83 -6.55 14.46
N PHE A 66 4.94 -5.91 14.09
CA PHE A 66 5.03 -5.18 12.83
C PHE A 66 4.78 -6.10 11.63
N ALA A 67 5.47 -7.25 11.57
CA ALA A 67 5.33 -8.21 10.48
C ALA A 67 3.91 -8.77 10.35
N ALA A 68 3.24 -9.06 11.46
CA ALA A 68 1.84 -9.49 11.47
C ALA A 68 0.89 -8.36 10.97
N ALA A 69 1.16 -7.10 11.35
CA ALA A 69 0.39 -5.95 10.91
C ALA A 69 0.59 -5.64 9.42
N VAL A 70 1.77 -5.90 8.86
CA VAL A 70 2.07 -5.73 7.42
C VAL A 70 1.89 -7.02 6.61
N ASN A 71 0.91 -7.85 6.99
CA ASN A 71 0.56 -9.05 6.25
C ASN A 71 0.15 -8.74 4.78
N PRO A 72 0.09 -9.75 3.90
CA PRO A 72 -0.21 -9.55 2.48
C PRO A 72 -1.52 -8.82 2.22
N ALA A 73 -2.58 -9.08 2.99
CA ALA A 73 -3.83 -8.34 2.84
C ALA A 73 -3.68 -6.84 3.14
N ALA A 74 -2.98 -6.49 4.22
CA ALA A 74 -2.69 -5.10 4.56
C ALA A 74 -1.83 -4.41 3.49
N ILE A 75 -0.82 -5.11 2.96
CA ILE A 75 0.02 -4.59 1.88
C ILE A 75 -0.77 -4.39 0.58
N LEU A 76 -1.65 -5.33 0.21
CA LEU A 76 -2.50 -5.19 -0.97
C LEU A 76 -3.47 -4.00 -0.84
N ALA A 77 -4.04 -3.79 0.35
CA ALA A 77 -4.87 -2.62 0.64
C ALA A 77 -4.05 -1.33 0.49
N LEU A 78 -2.85 -1.27 1.08
CA LEU A 78 -1.96 -0.11 0.96
C LEU A 78 -1.54 0.17 -0.49
N ILE A 79 -1.28 -0.86 -1.29
CA ILE A 79 -0.98 -0.70 -2.72
C ILE A 79 -2.17 -0.09 -3.46
N ALA A 80 -3.39 -0.55 -3.17
CA ALA A 80 -4.61 0.01 -3.76
C ALA A 80 -4.77 1.50 -3.41
N GLU A 81 -4.57 1.87 -2.14
CA GLU A 81 -4.61 3.28 -1.71
C GLU A 81 -3.53 4.13 -2.40
N VAL A 82 -2.29 3.65 -2.45
CA VAL A 82 -1.20 4.38 -3.12
C VAL A 82 -1.48 4.56 -4.61
N ARG A 83 -2.06 3.56 -5.29
CA ARG A 83 -2.45 3.67 -6.71
C ARG A 83 -3.55 4.70 -6.89
N ALA A 84 -4.58 4.71 -6.05
CA ALA A 84 -5.64 5.71 -6.09
C ALA A 84 -5.08 7.13 -5.90
N LEU A 85 -4.23 7.34 -4.89
CA LEU A 85 -3.59 8.64 -4.64
C LEU A 85 -2.71 9.11 -5.81
N ARG A 86 -1.99 8.18 -6.47
CA ARG A 86 -1.18 8.50 -7.65
C ARG A 86 -2.04 8.90 -8.84
N GLU A 87 -3.18 8.25 -9.02
CA GLU A 87 -4.14 8.56 -10.07
C GLU A 87 -4.76 9.95 -9.85
N ASP A 88 -5.23 10.24 -8.64
CA ASP A 88 -5.75 11.57 -8.28
C ASP A 88 -4.69 12.65 -8.51
N ALA A 89 -3.47 12.44 -8.02
CA ALA A 89 -2.36 13.37 -8.24
C ALA A 89 -2.03 13.56 -9.73
N TYR A 90 -2.29 12.56 -10.58
CA TYR A 90 -2.13 12.68 -12.02
C TYR A 90 -3.28 13.48 -12.65
N ARG A 91 -4.54 13.23 -12.26
CA ARG A 91 -5.71 14.03 -12.65
C ARG A 91 -5.54 15.52 -12.32
N TYR A 92 -5.13 15.84 -11.09
CA TYR A 92 -4.87 17.22 -10.67
C TYR A 92 -3.76 17.88 -11.49
N ARG A 93 -2.67 17.16 -11.78
CA ARG A 93 -1.57 17.70 -12.60
C ARG A 93 -2.01 17.96 -14.03
N TRP A 94 -2.73 17.02 -14.63
CA TRP A 94 -3.30 17.18 -15.97
C TRP A 94 -4.22 18.41 -16.03
N LEU A 95 -5.15 18.55 -15.09
CA LEU A 95 -6.05 19.71 -15.03
C LEU A 95 -5.27 21.02 -14.89
N ARG A 96 -4.26 21.05 -14.01
CA ARG A 96 -3.39 22.22 -13.81
C ARG A 96 -2.64 22.61 -15.09
N GLU A 97 -2.26 21.65 -15.92
CA GLU A 97 -1.51 21.87 -17.17
C GLU A 97 -2.40 22.30 -18.34
N GLN A 98 -3.73 22.13 -18.24
CA GLN A 98 -4.66 22.65 -19.23
C GLN A 98 -4.67 24.19 -19.26
N ASN A 99 -4.83 24.74 -20.48
CA ASN A 99 -4.85 26.19 -20.72
C ASN A 99 -6.04 26.88 -20.01
N SER A 100 -5.93 28.19 -19.74
CA SER A 100 -6.97 28.95 -19.01
C SER A 100 -8.36 28.87 -19.66
N ASP A 101 -8.40 28.78 -20.99
CA ASP A 101 -9.64 28.75 -21.76
C ASP A 101 -10.37 27.41 -21.59
N TYR A 102 -9.63 26.31 -21.50
CA TYR A 102 -10.20 25.00 -21.19
C TYR A 102 -10.72 24.95 -19.75
N LYS A 103 -9.95 25.45 -18.78
CA LYS A 103 -10.38 25.51 -17.37
C LYS A 103 -11.63 26.36 -17.20
N SER A 104 -11.68 27.53 -17.84
CA SER A 104 -12.81 28.44 -17.71
C SER A 104 -14.08 27.91 -18.38
N ALA A 105 -14.00 27.36 -19.60
CA ALA A 105 -15.16 26.75 -20.25
C ALA A 105 -15.63 25.48 -19.51
N TRP A 106 -14.70 24.60 -19.15
CA TRP A 106 -15.00 23.32 -18.50
C TRP A 106 -15.55 23.49 -17.08
N CYS A 107 -15.00 24.43 -16.30
CA CYS A 107 -15.53 24.76 -14.98
C CYS A 107 -16.89 25.47 -15.07
N VAL A 108 -17.10 26.39 -16.02
CA VAL A 108 -18.36 27.16 -16.11
C VAL A 108 -19.56 26.30 -16.54
N GLU A 109 -19.36 25.31 -17.42
CA GLU A 109 -20.45 24.41 -17.84
C GLU A 109 -20.85 23.38 -16.77
N ASN A 110 -19.93 23.02 -15.85
CA ASN A 110 -20.08 21.82 -15.01
C ASN A 110 -20.03 22.06 -13.49
N ILE A 111 -19.78 23.29 -13.01
CA ILE A 111 -19.55 23.59 -11.57
C ILE A 111 -20.73 23.32 -10.63
N TYR A 112 -21.98 23.33 -11.12
CA TYR A 112 -23.13 23.40 -10.21
C TYR A 112 -23.72 22.05 -9.77
N ASN A 113 -23.37 20.93 -10.41
CA ASN A 113 -24.00 19.63 -10.14
C ASN A 113 -23.04 18.46 -9.94
N TRP A 114 -21.73 18.64 -10.05
CA TRP A 114 -20.77 17.54 -9.93
C TRP A 114 -20.27 17.39 -8.50
N VAL A 115 -20.41 16.19 -7.96
CA VAL A 115 -19.66 15.75 -6.77
C VAL A 115 -18.36 15.08 -7.23
N GLY A 116 -17.41 14.86 -6.31
CA GLY A 116 -16.03 14.44 -6.66
C GLY A 116 -15.92 13.30 -7.67
N GLU A 117 -16.77 12.27 -7.59
CA GLU A 117 -16.76 11.13 -8.53
C GLU A 117 -17.16 11.51 -9.98
N ASP A 118 -18.09 12.47 -10.15
CA ASP A 118 -18.48 12.98 -11.48
C ASP A 118 -17.31 13.75 -12.13
N LEU A 119 -16.56 14.47 -11.30
CA LEU A 119 -15.39 15.25 -11.71
C LEU A 119 -14.26 14.34 -12.19
N ASP A 120 -13.95 13.28 -11.44
CA ASP A 120 -12.89 12.33 -11.79
C ASP A 120 -13.19 11.59 -13.10
N ALA A 121 -14.43 11.15 -13.29
CA ALA A 121 -14.86 10.44 -14.50
C ALA A 121 -14.74 11.31 -15.77
N GLU A 122 -15.12 12.59 -15.67
CA GLU A 122 -15.04 13.51 -16.81
C GLU A 122 -13.60 13.94 -17.10
N ILE A 123 -12.73 14.06 -16.09
CA ILE A 123 -11.29 14.23 -16.30
C ILE A 123 -10.71 13.02 -17.03
N ASP A 124 -11.05 11.80 -16.59
CA ASP A 124 -10.55 10.56 -17.21
C ASP A 124 -10.98 10.43 -18.67
N LYS A 125 -12.24 10.76 -18.98
CA LYS A 125 -12.78 10.80 -20.34
C LYS A 125 -12.08 11.84 -21.21
N ALA A 126 -11.87 13.06 -20.68
CA ALA A 126 -11.17 14.12 -21.40
C ALA A 126 -9.71 13.74 -21.72
N ARG A 127 -9.05 13.05 -20.80
CA ARG A 127 -7.68 12.55 -20.98
C ARG A 127 -7.58 11.42 -22.00
N GLY A 128 -8.59 10.55 -22.11
CA GLY A 128 -8.63 9.44 -23.07
C GLY A 128 -9.08 9.81 -24.48
N ALA A 129 -9.62 11.01 -24.68
CA ALA A 129 -10.08 11.52 -25.97
C ALA A 129 -9.01 12.33 -26.75
N ALA A 130 -7.82 12.51 -26.17
CA ALA A 130 -6.71 13.29 -26.72
C ALA A 130 -5.68 12.43 -27.45
#